data_AF-A0A836X364-F1
#
_entry.id   AF-A0A836X364-F1
#
_cell.length_a   1.000
_cell.length_b   1.000
_cell.length_c   1.000
_cell.angle_alpha   90.00
_cell.angle_beta   90.00
_cell.angle_gamma   90.00
#
_symmetry.space_group_name_H-M   'P 1'
#
loop_
_entity.id
_entity.type
_entity.pdbx_description
1 polymer ?
#
loop_
_entity_poly.entity_id
_entity_poly.type
_entity_poly.pdbx_seq_one_letter_code
_entity_poly.pdbx_strand_id
1 'polypeptide(L)'
;MFSGFMVVLLVCGLGATSALAAGKWQQVENRRGCAVWNANPKPNEAVTWTGECVNGRADSTSNQTWRFSKDGQWRESHYKGAMRKGKSNGHGVLKSANGGSYNGE
;
A
#
# COMPACT_ATOMS: atom_id res chain seq x y z
N MET A 1 13.08 -54.12 30.28
CA MET A 1 13.69 -52.85 30.68
C MET A 1 13.84 -52.00 29.42
N PHE A 2 12.99 -50.99 29.27
CA PHE A 2 12.94 -50.13 28.08
C PHE A 2 14.08 -49.11 28.12
N SER A 3 14.82 -48.96 27.04
CA SER A 3 15.71 -47.83 26.77
C SER A 3 15.86 -47.76 25.25
N GLY A 4 15.42 -46.76 24.51
CA GLY A 4 14.94 -45.42 24.81
C GLY A 4 15.22 -44.62 23.53
N PHE A 5 14.35 -44.74 22.52
CA PHE A 5 14.48 -44.01 21.26
C PHE A 5 14.20 -42.53 21.53
N MET A 6 15.23 -41.72 21.68
CA MET A 6 15.10 -40.26 21.74
C MET A 6 15.10 -39.71 20.31
N VAL A 7 13.93 -39.73 19.65
CA VAL A 7 13.71 -39.00 18.40
C VAL A 7 13.63 -37.52 18.74
N VAL A 8 14.69 -36.77 18.44
CA VAL A 8 14.69 -35.31 18.53
C VAL A 8 13.83 -34.77 17.39
N LEU A 9 12.57 -34.44 17.69
CA LEU A 9 11.71 -33.66 16.80
C LEU A 9 12.25 -32.23 16.73
N LEU A 10 13.08 -31.95 15.72
CA LEU A 10 13.45 -30.59 15.35
C LEU A 10 12.21 -29.92 14.72
N VAL A 11 11.36 -29.35 15.56
CA VAL A 11 10.26 -28.49 15.11
C VAL A 11 10.89 -27.19 14.60
N CYS A 12 11.16 -27.13 13.30
CA CYS A 12 11.38 -25.87 12.59
C CYS A 12 10.06 -25.08 12.65
N GLY A 13 9.89 -24.29 13.71
CA GLY A 13 8.85 -23.28 13.78
C GLY A 13 9.04 -22.31 12.64
N LEU A 14 8.23 -22.42 11.58
CA LEU A 14 8.08 -21.39 10.58
C LEU A 14 7.43 -20.19 11.27
N GLY A 15 8.25 -19.34 11.88
CA GLY A 15 7.84 -18.00 12.25
C GLY A 15 7.50 -17.26 10.95
N ALA A 16 6.21 -17.05 10.70
CA ALA A 16 5.77 -16.15 9.65
C ALA A 16 6.25 -14.74 10.01
N THR A 17 7.41 -14.36 9.49
CA THR A 17 7.89 -12.98 9.56
C THR A 17 6.95 -12.15 8.68
N SER A 18 5.99 -11.50 9.31
CA SER A 18 5.20 -10.44 8.67
C SER A 18 6.17 -9.36 8.23
N ALA A 19 6.56 -9.37 6.96
CA ALA A 19 7.29 -8.27 6.37
C ALA A 19 6.40 -7.03 6.46
N LEU A 20 6.72 -6.12 7.38
CA LEU A 20 6.15 -4.78 7.36
C LEU A 20 6.51 -4.19 5.99
N ALA A 21 5.51 -4.00 5.13
CA ALA A 21 5.74 -3.49 3.80
C ALA A 21 6.40 -2.10 3.92
N ALA A 22 7.68 -2.01 3.57
CA ALA A 22 8.36 -0.72 3.48
C ALA A 22 7.65 0.11 2.42
N GLY A 23 7.35 1.38 2.73
CA GLY A 23 6.73 2.26 1.75
C GLY A 23 7.59 2.42 0.50
N LYS A 24 6.94 2.68 -0.65
CA LYS A 24 7.62 2.81 -1.94
C LYS A 24 7.12 4.00 -2.75
N TRP A 25 7.98 4.54 -3.60
CA TRP A 25 7.58 5.49 -4.64
C TRP A 25 6.99 4.74 -5.83
N GLN A 26 5.80 5.17 -6.28
CA GLN A 26 5.10 4.58 -7.41
C GLN A 26 4.83 5.62 -8.48
N GLN A 27 5.10 5.26 -9.73
CA GLN A 27 4.71 6.06 -10.88
C GLN A 27 3.20 6.00 -11.05
N VAL A 28 2.58 7.14 -11.37
CA VAL A 28 1.16 7.19 -11.69
C VAL A 28 0.96 6.79 -13.17
N GLU A 29 -0.04 5.96 -13.44
CA GLU A 29 -0.22 5.36 -14.78
C GLU A 29 -0.65 6.39 -15.82
N ASN A 30 -1.46 7.36 -15.40
CA ASN A 30 -2.03 8.37 -16.29
C ASN A 30 -1.08 9.57 -16.53
N ARG A 31 0.11 9.61 -15.91
CA ARG A 31 1.08 10.70 -16.08
C ARG A 31 2.51 10.22 -15.87
N ARG A 32 3.23 9.97 -16.97
CA ARG A 32 4.65 9.59 -16.93
C ARG A 32 5.50 10.64 -16.22
N GLY A 33 6.49 10.18 -15.46
CA GLY A 33 7.41 11.06 -14.72
C GLY A 33 6.81 11.65 -13.45
N CYS A 34 5.62 11.21 -13.03
CA CYS A 34 5.00 11.64 -11.79
C CYS A 34 4.90 10.48 -10.79
N ALA A 35 5.35 10.72 -9.56
CA ALA A 35 5.34 9.72 -8.51
C ALA A 35 4.53 10.13 -7.28
N VAL A 36 3.95 9.13 -6.63
CA VAL A 36 3.31 9.21 -5.31
C VAL A 36 3.99 8.24 -4.35
N TRP A 37 4.05 8.60 -3.07
CA TRP A 37 4.51 7.72 -2.01
C TRP A 37 3.36 6.84 -1.54
N ASN A 38 3.57 5.53 -1.54
CA ASN A 38 2.66 4.58 -0.94
C ASN A 38 3.30 4.02 0.34
N ALA A 39 2.70 4.31 1.49
CA ALA A 39 3.19 3.81 2.78
C ALA A 39 2.90 2.31 3.00
N ASN A 40 1.91 1.73 2.28
CA ASN A 40 1.50 0.35 2.44
C ASN A 40 1.26 -0.32 1.08
N PRO A 41 2.34 -0.53 0.30
CA PRO A 41 2.21 -1.05 -1.05
C PRO A 41 1.62 -2.45 -1.11
N LYS A 42 0.70 -2.67 -2.05
CA LYS A 42 0.11 -3.96 -2.38
C LYS A 42 0.72 -4.55 -3.66
N PRO A 43 0.77 -5.89 -3.77
CA PRO A 43 1.13 -6.55 -5.02
C PRO A 43 0.17 -6.17 -6.16
N ASN A 44 0.71 -5.96 -7.36
CA ASN A 44 -0.06 -5.66 -8.56
C ASN A 44 -1.02 -4.46 -8.42
N GLU A 45 -0.60 -3.45 -7.65
CA GLU A 45 -1.35 -2.22 -7.49
C GLU A 45 -0.95 -1.16 -8.52
N ALA A 46 -1.93 -0.36 -8.91
CA ALA A 46 -1.84 0.74 -9.86
C ALA A 46 -2.41 2.01 -9.24
N VAL A 47 -1.92 3.16 -9.68
CA VAL A 47 -2.36 4.45 -9.16
C VAL A 47 -2.52 5.49 -10.24
N THR A 48 -3.63 6.22 -10.18
CA THR A 48 -3.87 7.40 -11.02
C THR A 48 -3.94 8.65 -10.17
N TRP A 49 -3.44 9.76 -10.72
CA TRP A 49 -3.40 11.08 -10.07
C TRP A 49 -3.89 12.15 -11.03
N THR A 50 -4.89 12.93 -10.61
CA THR A 50 -5.46 14.00 -11.45
C THR A 50 -4.94 15.39 -11.09
N GLY A 51 -4.07 15.50 -10.08
CA GLY A 51 -3.54 16.76 -9.61
C GLY A 51 -2.29 17.24 -10.32
N GLU A 52 -1.74 18.34 -9.81
CA GLU A 52 -0.47 18.87 -10.29
C GLU A 52 0.68 17.93 -9.95
N CYS A 53 1.68 17.94 -10.81
CA CYS A 53 2.91 17.20 -10.61
C CYS A 53 4.09 18.15 -10.70
N VAL A 54 4.75 18.37 -9.57
CA VAL A 54 5.83 19.33 -9.40
C VAL A 54 7.11 18.58 -9.09
N ASN A 55 8.16 18.81 -9.88
CA ASN A 55 9.45 18.13 -9.75
C ASN A 55 9.30 16.58 -9.71
N GLY A 56 8.44 16.06 -10.60
CA GLY A 56 8.17 14.64 -10.76
C GLY A 56 7.37 13.99 -9.63
N ARG A 57 6.69 14.78 -8.78
CA ARG A 57 5.90 14.28 -7.65
C ARG A 57 4.54 14.96 -7.56
N ALA A 58 3.53 14.23 -7.10
CA ALA A 58 2.20 14.78 -6.87
C ALA A 58 2.23 15.93 -5.85
N ASP A 59 1.71 17.10 -6.20
CA ASP A 59 1.75 18.31 -5.37
C ASP A 59 0.51 19.18 -5.60
N SER A 60 -0.65 18.73 -5.13
CA SER A 60 -1.90 19.51 -5.10
C SER A 60 -2.96 18.80 -4.25
N THR A 61 -4.07 19.48 -3.98
CA THR A 61 -5.29 18.85 -3.45
C THR A 61 -6.08 18.26 -4.62
N SER A 62 -6.04 16.95 -4.79
CA SER A 62 -6.72 16.28 -5.91
C SER A 62 -7.12 14.84 -5.56
N ASN A 63 -7.78 14.18 -6.51
CA ASN A 63 -8.22 12.80 -6.35
C ASN A 63 -7.11 11.85 -6.82
N GLN A 64 -6.92 10.81 -6.04
CA GLN A 64 -6.05 9.68 -6.32
C GLN A 64 -6.90 8.41 -6.31
N THR A 65 -6.73 7.56 -7.32
CA THR A 65 -7.40 6.26 -7.36
C THR A 65 -6.36 5.16 -7.34
N TRP A 66 -6.43 4.29 -6.33
CA TRP A 66 -5.63 3.09 -6.19
C TRP A 66 -6.44 1.90 -6.68
N ARG A 67 -5.90 1.14 -7.61
CA ARG A 67 -6.47 -0.14 -8.06
C ARG A 67 -5.57 -1.26 -7.60
N PHE A 68 -6.13 -2.26 -6.93
CA PHE A 68 -5.37 -3.41 -6.43
C PHE A 68 -6.20 -4.69 -6.46
N SER A 69 -5.54 -5.84 -6.50
CA SER A 69 -6.20 -7.15 -6.39
C SER A 69 -6.18 -7.62 -4.93
N LYS A 70 -7.34 -8.05 -4.43
CA LYS A 70 -7.48 -8.70 -3.12
C LYS A 70 -8.34 -9.95 -3.31
N ASP A 71 -7.80 -11.11 -2.93
CA ASP A 71 -8.48 -12.41 -3.05
C ASP A 71 -8.97 -12.71 -4.48
N GLY A 72 -8.17 -12.32 -5.49
CA GLY A 72 -8.49 -12.50 -6.91
C GLY A 72 -9.52 -11.51 -7.46
N GLN A 73 -10.05 -10.61 -6.64
CA GLN A 73 -11.00 -9.57 -7.04
C GLN A 73 -10.32 -8.20 -7.15
N TRP A 74 -10.59 -7.49 -8.24
CA TRP A 74 -10.17 -6.10 -8.40
C TRP A 74 -10.96 -5.18 -7.47
N ARG A 75 -10.25 -4.32 -6.75
CA ARG A 75 -10.78 -3.31 -5.84
C ARG A 75 -10.22 -1.95 -6.23
N GLU A 76 -11.00 -0.91 -5.97
CA GLU A 76 -10.57 0.48 -6.11
C GLU A 76 -10.70 1.22 -4.77
N SER A 77 -9.75 2.11 -4.49
CA SER A 77 -9.83 3.05 -3.37
C SER A 77 -9.59 4.45 -3.90
N HIS A 78 -10.49 5.35 -3.55
CA HIS A 78 -10.38 6.75 -3.91
C HIS A 78 -9.94 7.54 -2.69
N TYR A 79 -8.86 8.28 -2.86
CA TYR A 79 -8.33 9.22 -1.90
C TYR A 79 -8.51 10.63 -2.44
N LYS A 80 -9.04 11.53 -1.62
CA LYS A 80 -9.08 12.96 -1.93
C LYS A 80 -8.41 13.69 -0.78
N GLY A 81 -7.30 14.36 -1.08
CA GLY A 81 -6.55 15.08 -0.05
C GLY A 81 -5.40 15.88 -0.64
N ALA A 82 -4.78 16.70 0.21
CA ALA A 82 -3.62 17.47 -0.15
C ALA A 82 -2.39 16.56 -0.28
N MET A 83 -1.72 16.64 -1.43
CA MET A 83 -0.42 16.03 -1.65
C MET A 83 0.65 17.13 -1.69
N ARG A 84 1.80 16.88 -1.08
CA ARG A 84 2.98 17.75 -1.18
C ARG A 84 4.23 16.91 -1.31
N LYS A 85 5.07 17.21 -2.31
CA LYS A 85 6.26 16.43 -2.66
C LYS A 85 5.96 14.93 -2.76
N GLY A 86 4.79 14.57 -3.28
CA GLY A 86 4.34 13.20 -3.52
C GLY A 86 3.87 12.42 -2.30
N LYS A 87 3.80 13.04 -1.12
CA LYS A 87 3.22 12.45 0.09
C LYS A 87 1.90 13.15 0.43
N SER A 88 0.97 12.44 1.05
CA SER A 88 -0.19 13.07 1.67
C SER A 88 0.31 14.02 2.77
N ASN A 89 0.00 15.30 2.66
CA ASN A 89 0.42 16.32 3.62
C ASN A 89 -0.79 16.68 4.49
N GLY A 90 -1.05 15.83 5.50
CA GLY A 90 -2.14 15.98 6.47
C GLY A 90 -3.45 15.22 6.14
N HIS A 91 -4.16 14.86 7.23
CA HIS A 91 -5.52 14.29 7.34
C HIS A 91 -6.15 13.83 6.03
N GLY A 92 -5.86 12.57 5.69
CA GLY A 92 -6.26 11.98 4.44
C GLY A 92 -7.42 10.99 4.64
N VAL A 93 -8.60 11.29 4.11
CA VAL A 93 -9.75 10.36 4.16
C VAL A 93 -9.60 9.34 3.02
N LEU A 94 -9.17 8.13 3.36
CA LEU A 94 -9.14 7.00 2.44
C LEU A 94 -10.52 6.32 2.45
N LYS A 95 -11.31 6.51 1.39
CA LYS A 95 -12.56 5.75 1.22
C LYS A 95 -12.25 4.42 0.55
N SER A 96 -12.51 3.32 1.25
CA SER A 96 -12.40 1.97 0.72
C SER A 96 -13.68 1.56 0.00
N ALA A 97 -13.57 0.71 -1.03
CA ALA A 97 -14.70 0.18 -1.81
C ALA A 97 -15.85 -0.46 -0.99
N ASN A 98 -15.62 -0.84 0.28
CA ASN A 98 -16.64 -1.39 1.16
C ASN A 98 -17.39 -0.32 1.99
N GLY A 99 -17.24 0.97 1.68
CA GLY A 99 -17.82 2.08 2.46
C GLY A 99 -17.03 2.43 3.72
N GLY A 100 -16.02 1.63 4.10
CA GLY A 100 -15.11 1.94 5.20
C GLY A 100 -14.22 3.13 4.85
N SER A 101 -14.32 4.21 5.64
CA SER A 101 -13.40 5.34 5.56
C SER A 101 -12.31 5.15 6.60
N TYR A 102 -11.05 5.11 6.17
CA TYR A 102 -9.90 5.18 7.08
C TYR A 102 -9.36 6.61 7.04
N ASN A 103 -9.51 7.32 8.15
CA ASN A 103 -8.88 8.61 8.38
C ASN A 103 -7.61 8.31 9.20
N GLY A 104 -6.46 8.36 8.54
CA GLY A 104 -5.16 8.18 9.18
C GLY A 104 -4.41 9.51 9.22
N GLU A 105 -3.89 9.84 10.39
CA GLU A 105 -3.06 11.02 10.67
C GLU A 105 -1.61 10.82 10.22
#